data_AF-A0A7V1ICL2-F1
#
_entry.id   AF-A0A7V1ICL2-F1
#
_cell.length_a   1.000
_cell.length_b   1.000
_cell.length_c   1.000
_cell.angle_alpha   90.00
_cell.angle_beta   90.00
_cell.angle_gamma   90.00
#
_symmetry.space_group_name_H-M   'P 1'
#
loop_
_entity.id
_entity.type
_entity.pdbx_description
1 polymer ?
#
loop_
_entity_poly.entity_id
_entity_poly.type
_entity_poly.pdbx_seq_one_letter_code
_entity_poly.pdbx_strand_id
1 'polypeptide(L)'
;MKARVLPVSLALLLAAATVGRAAEVRTLTLENGLEVVMMPDASSPLLSALTIVRVGSAFETLATAGSTHLLEHMLFRGTPTRTQDEIYDSFDLMGAYFNAQTEKIYTNFILVVPVEHARQAMEIQADMILRSTIPAESFEEEKGRVIAEIQQSYNRSSYPAEVAHLHHLFGGTPYGFPTLGSVNGIRAIGRETVARFHEDWYAVNNMVLVLRGAMSYSEMEALAREIYGDEPARRLPERPESWPVGFEDWREGMLHVEWGDVRSGTVHVSLPAPRYDDGDYPAFSLLASLLDDRIDAALSTGGMPLTTYAYSSLMNDPSFSVLDITAGLMPGSDPREVVDRILGAVRGLGENPPGGEELKRALEADRRQELFFSEQVQYGAFLLVPKLALAPEGFWERFESWRDSVDEFSAAEVAERWLARPVYLASAYLPKSEEAATGGVTLGDLAADTLENGLVVLVRPVHGAPVAGLHLVARDRALLEGPARRGWVDLLHRLLLRGYGPVDEDSLSAEMDAIGMELTVADNPNIPMDDYRTTPEYSYVRCQVLADRWTAALDLLARLLAEPRMEEDDIAAVTGELQGIIRRKAGSVRTAAGAAFARRLYGASPLGLGVYGDGSTIGEADRDALLALRE
;
A
#
# COMPACT_ATOMS: atom_id res chain seq x y z
N MET A 1 50.73 -59.21 7.37
CA MET A 1 49.84 -58.61 6.35
C MET A 1 50.15 -57.12 6.20
N LYS A 2 50.01 -56.54 5.00
CA LYS A 2 49.87 -55.09 4.78
C LYS A 2 48.78 -54.91 3.71
N ALA A 3 47.65 -54.31 4.08
CA ALA A 3 46.51 -54.11 3.18
C ALA A 3 46.69 -52.84 2.33
N ARG A 4 45.88 -52.70 1.26
CA ARG A 4 46.04 -51.68 0.23
C ARG A 4 45.42 -50.33 0.61
N VAL A 5 46.00 -49.27 0.06
CA VAL A 5 45.35 -47.95 -0.07
C VAL A 5 44.32 -48.00 -1.21
N LEU A 6 43.15 -47.41 -0.97
CA LEU A 6 42.33 -46.80 -2.01
C LEU A 6 41.46 -45.71 -1.35
N PRO A 7 41.37 -44.49 -1.89
CA PRO A 7 40.59 -43.42 -1.28
C PRO A 7 39.09 -43.63 -1.50
N VAL A 8 38.29 -43.49 -0.44
CA VAL A 8 36.85 -43.32 -0.59
C VAL A 8 36.61 -41.84 -0.84
N SER A 9 36.46 -41.47 -2.12
CA SER A 9 35.97 -40.15 -2.50
C SER A 9 34.55 -39.97 -1.96
N LEU A 10 34.37 -39.01 -1.05
CA LEU A 10 33.08 -38.72 -0.44
C LEU A 10 32.19 -38.01 -1.48
N ALA A 11 31.46 -38.80 -2.26
CA ALA A 11 30.45 -38.29 -3.18
C ALA A 11 29.25 -37.78 -2.38
N LEU A 12 29.31 -36.53 -1.90
CA LEU A 12 28.10 -35.80 -1.55
C LEU A 12 27.25 -35.70 -2.83
N LEU A 13 26.08 -36.31 -2.78
CA LEU A 13 24.99 -35.97 -3.69
C LEU A 13 24.66 -34.49 -3.44
N LEU A 14 25.02 -33.62 -4.39
CA LEU A 14 24.31 -32.35 -4.51
C LEU A 14 22.88 -32.70 -4.93
N ALA A 15 22.01 -32.84 -3.93
CA ALA A 15 20.60 -32.50 -4.10
C ALA A 15 20.55 -30.99 -4.36
N ALA A 16 20.81 -30.61 -5.61
CA ALA A 16 20.55 -29.26 -6.07
C ALA A 16 19.04 -29.06 -5.96
N ALA A 17 18.62 -28.37 -4.89
CA ALA A 17 17.25 -27.91 -4.75
C ALA A 17 16.98 -26.99 -5.94
N THR A 18 16.21 -27.50 -6.91
CA THR A 18 15.72 -26.70 -8.02
C THR A 18 14.75 -25.69 -7.44
N VAL A 19 15.27 -24.49 -7.13
CA VAL A 19 14.45 -23.30 -6.88
C VAL A 19 13.39 -23.26 -7.97
N GLY A 20 12.13 -23.18 -7.55
CA GLY A 20 11.00 -23.40 -8.44
C GLY A 20 11.07 -22.43 -9.62
N ARG A 21 11.32 -22.95 -10.82
CA ARG A 21 11.04 -22.20 -12.05
C ARG A 21 9.55 -21.87 -12.01
N ALA A 22 9.22 -20.58 -12.01
CA ALA A 22 7.84 -20.11 -12.03
C ALA A 22 7.05 -20.88 -13.09
N ALA A 23 5.83 -21.30 -12.74
CA ALA A 23 5.02 -22.09 -13.65
C ALA A 23 4.76 -21.31 -14.95
N GLU A 24 4.98 -22.00 -16.07
CA GLU A 24 4.80 -21.45 -17.41
C GLU A 24 3.40 -20.87 -17.58
N VAL A 25 3.27 -19.54 -17.68
CA VAL A 25 1.97 -18.89 -17.90
C VAL A 25 1.38 -19.43 -19.21
N ARG A 26 0.16 -19.97 -19.14
CA ARG A 26 -0.56 -20.46 -20.32
C ARG A 26 -1.85 -19.71 -20.52
N THR A 27 -2.10 -19.34 -21.77
CA THR A 27 -3.34 -18.66 -22.19
C THR A 27 -4.15 -19.55 -23.12
N LEU A 28 -5.47 -19.41 -23.08
CA LEU A 28 -6.40 -19.91 -24.09
C LEU A 28 -7.59 -18.97 -24.22
N THR A 29 -8.34 -19.08 -25.31
CA THR A 29 -9.60 -18.36 -25.51
C THR A 29 -10.72 -19.37 -25.72
N LEU A 30 -11.82 -19.22 -24.99
CA LEU A 30 -13.02 -20.05 -25.15
C LEU A 30 -13.79 -19.66 -26.43
N GLU A 31 -14.68 -20.54 -26.91
CA GLU A 31 -15.46 -20.30 -28.13
C GLU A 31 -16.39 -19.07 -28.04
N ASN A 32 -16.75 -18.67 -26.82
CA ASN A 32 -17.49 -17.45 -26.52
C ASN A 32 -16.61 -16.21 -26.29
N GLY A 33 -15.30 -16.28 -26.55
CA GLY A 33 -14.39 -15.15 -26.49
C GLY A 33 -13.83 -14.81 -25.10
N LEU A 34 -14.11 -15.59 -24.06
CA LEU A 34 -13.42 -15.42 -22.77
C LEU A 34 -11.94 -15.80 -22.91
N GLU A 35 -11.04 -14.86 -22.61
CA GLU A 35 -9.62 -15.13 -22.44
C GLU A 35 -9.39 -15.75 -21.04
N VAL A 36 -8.63 -16.84 -20.97
CA VAL A 36 -8.30 -17.55 -19.73
C VAL A 36 -6.79 -17.67 -19.58
N VAL A 37 -6.26 -17.25 -18.44
CA VAL A 37 -4.84 -17.20 -18.10
C VAL A 37 -4.59 -18.11 -16.90
N MET A 38 -3.70 -19.09 -17.03
CA MET A 38 -3.55 -20.19 -16.07
C MET A 38 -2.12 -20.29 -15.55
N MET A 39 -1.98 -20.36 -14.22
CA MET A 39 -0.71 -20.40 -13.49
C MET A 39 -0.77 -21.38 -12.31
N PRO A 40 -0.55 -22.69 -12.54
CA PRO A 40 -0.47 -23.71 -11.49
C PRO A 40 0.58 -23.37 -10.43
N ASP A 41 0.17 -23.34 -9.16
CA ASP A 41 1.02 -22.97 -8.04
C ASP A 41 0.69 -23.82 -6.81
N ALA A 42 1.60 -24.72 -6.44
CA ALA A 42 1.42 -25.65 -5.32
C ALA A 42 1.97 -25.14 -3.98
N SER A 43 2.31 -23.84 -3.86
CA SER A 43 2.82 -23.24 -2.62
C SER A 43 1.80 -23.19 -1.48
N SER A 44 0.51 -23.16 -1.80
CA SER A 44 -0.60 -23.01 -0.84
C SER A 44 -1.86 -23.72 -1.37
N PRO A 45 -2.72 -24.33 -0.54
CA PRO A 45 -3.93 -25.05 -0.97
C PRO A 45 -5.09 -24.12 -1.39
N LEU A 46 -4.77 -22.98 -2.01
CA LEU A 46 -5.71 -21.94 -2.43
C LEU A 46 -5.76 -21.83 -3.95
N LEU A 47 -6.89 -21.37 -4.47
CA LEU A 47 -7.04 -20.77 -5.79
C LEU A 47 -7.29 -19.27 -5.61
N SER A 48 -6.52 -18.44 -6.32
CA SER A 48 -6.92 -17.09 -6.69
C SER A 48 -7.56 -17.11 -8.07
N ALA A 49 -8.80 -16.61 -8.15
CA ALA A 49 -9.56 -16.44 -9.39
C ALA A 49 -9.89 -14.95 -9.54
N LEU A 50 -9.25 -14.30 -10.50
CA LEU A 50 -9.50 -12.89 -10.81
C LEU A 50 -10.27 -12.79 -12.12
N THR A 51 -11.44 -12.18 -12.09
CA THR A 51 -12.27 -11.95 -13.28
C THR A 51 -12.18 -10.47 -13.64
N ILE A 52 -11.43 -10.16 -14.68
CA ILE A 52 -11.17 -8.79 -15.16
C ILE A 52 -12.15 -8.49 -16.28
N VAL A 53 -13.00 -7.47 -16.12
CA VAL A 53 -13.83 -6.92 -17.20
C VAL A 53 -13.07 -5.75 -17.81
N ARG A 54 -12.83 -5.73 -19.13
CA ARG A 54 -12.05 -4.66 -19.82
C ARG A 54 -12.86 -3.36 -20.02
N VAL A 55 -13.54 -2.89 -18.96
CA VAL A 55 -14.27 -1.62 -18.89
C VAL A 55 -14.01 -0.95 -17.54
N GLY A 56 -13.85 0.38 -17.53
CA GLY A 56 -13.59 1.19 -16.33
C GLY A 56 -14.16 2.60 -16.48
N SER A 57 -13.79 3.52 -15.58
CA SER A 57 -14.35 4.89 -15.54
C SER A 57 -14.08 5.75 -16.80
N ALA A 58 -13.09 5.42 -17.62
CA ALA A 58 -12.83 6.07 -18.90
C ALA A 58 -13.92 5.78 -19.96
N PHE A 59 -14.74 4.75 -19.77
CA PHE A 59 -15.88 4.43 -20.64
C PHE A 59 -17.16 5.18 -20.21
N GLU A 60 -17.06 6.06 -19.22
CA GLU A 60 -18.15 6.89 -18.73
C GLU A 60 -18.24 8.23 -19.49
N THR A 61 -19.36 8.91 -19.29
CA THR A 61 -19.55 10.30 -19.71
C THR A 61 -19.52 11.22 -18.48
N LEU A 62 -19.36 12.54 -18.69
CA LEU A 62 -19.56 13.55 -17.63
C LEU A 62 -20.91 13.42 -16.90
N ALA A 63 -21.95 12.89 -17.56
CA ALA A 63 -23.27 12.66 -16.98
C ALA A 63 -23.38 11.35 -16.17
N THR A 64 -22.39 10.47 -16.27
CA THR A 64 -22.36 9.14 -15.63
C THR A 64 -21.10 8.88 -14.81
N ALA A 65 -20.25 9.88 -14.57
CA ALA A 65 -18.99 9.72 -13.86
C ALA A 65 -19.17 9.09 -12.45
N GLY A 66 -18.54 7.94 -12.23
CA GLY A 66 -18.67 7.07 -11.04
C GLY A 66 -19.72 5.95 -11.15
N SER A 67 -20.38 5.80 -12.29
CA SER A 67 -21.32 4.70 -12.59
C SER A 67 -20.71 3.31 -12.59
N THR A 68 -19.44 3.14 -12.98
CA THR A 68 -18.74 1.84 -13.02
C THR A 68 -18.36 1.39 -11.61
N HIS A 69 -17.88 2.30 -10.76
CA HIS A 69 -17.61 2.02 -9.35
C HIS A 69 -18.91 1.75 -8.58
N LEU A 70 -19.98 2.52 -8.84
CA LEU A 70 -21.30 2.24 -8.30
C LEU A 70 -21.87 0.91 -8.83
N LEU A 71 -21.59 0.52 -10.08
CA LEU A 71 -21.97 -0.78 -10.62
C LEU A 71 -21.25 -1.90 -9.85
N GLU A 72 -19.92 -1.81 -9.73
CA GLU A 72 -19.07 -2.79 -9.04
C GLU A 72 -19.62 -3.13 -7.64
N HIS A 73 -19.88 -2.12 -6.80
CA HIS A 73 -20.54 -2.29 -5.51
C HIS A 73 -21.90 -3.00 -5.61
N MET A 74 -22.72 -2.64 -6.61
CA MET A 74 -24.04 -3.24 -6.83
C MET A 74 -24.01 -4.69 -7.34
N LEU A 75 -22.88 -5.21 -7.83
CA LEU A 75 -22.75 -6.62 -8.22
C LEU A 75 -22.77 -7.55 -7.00
N PHE A 76 -22.29 -7.07 -5.85
CA PHE A 76 -22.35 -7.79 -4.57
C PHE A 76 -23.76 -7.84 -3.95
N ARG A 77 -24.70 -7.01 -4.42
CA ARG A 77 -26.01 -6.79 -3.75
C ARG A 77 -27.09 -7.84 -4.04
N GLY A 78 -26.89 -8.76 -4.98
CA GLY A 78 -27.76 -9.92 -5.16
C GLY A 78 -28.06 -10.28 -6.62
N THR A 79 -28.21 -11.58 -6.87
CA THR A 79 -28.42 -12.20 -8.18
C THR A 79 -29.86 -12.75 -8.29
N PRO A 80 -30.29 -13.36 -9.40
CA PRO A 80 -31.61 -13.98 -9.51
C PRO A 80 -31.77 -15.23 -8.65
N THR A 81 -30.68 -15.73 -8.04
CA THR A 81 -30.66 -16.97 -7.25
C THR A 81 -30.19 -16.78 -5.81
N ARG A 82 -29.61 -15.63 -5.45
CA ARG A 82 -29.03 -15.35 -4.12
C ARG A 82 -29.23 -13.89 -3.71
N THR A 83 -29.68 -13.67 -2.49
CA THR A 83 -29.58 -12.36 -1.81
C THR A 83 -28.14 -12.01 -1.48
N GLN A 84 -27.86 -10.74 -1.14
CA GLN A 84 -26.55 -10.31 -0.63
C GLN A 84 -26.09 -11.15 0.57
N ASP A 85 -26.96 -11.35 1.56
CA ASP A 85 -26.59 -12.07 2.79
C ASP A 85 -26.22 -13.53 2.47
N GLU A 86 -26.95 -14.20 1.56
CA GLU A 86 -26.62 -15.56 1.08
C GLU A 86 -25.29 -15.62 0.29
N ILE A 87 -24.90 -14.54 -0.41
CA ILE A 87 -23.59 -14.44 -1.08
C ILE A 87 -22.48 -14.34 -0.03
N TYR A 88 -22.65 -13.47 0.97
CA TYR A 88 -21.63 -13.18 1.98
C TYR A 88 -21.47 -14.39 2.92
N ASP A 89 -22.56 -14.94 3.45
CA ASP A 89 -22.56 -16.18 4.26
C ASP A 89 -21.90 -17.34 3.49
N SER A 90 -22.15 -17.45 2.17
CA SER A 90 -21.52 -18.50 1.36
C SER A 90 -19.99 -18.36 1.30
N PHE A 91 -19.47 -17.15 1.08
CA PHE A 91 -18.03 -16.91 1.05
C PHE A 91 -17.38 -17.11 2.43
N ASP A 92 -17.99 -16.59 3.50
CA ASP A 92 -17.52 -16.78 4.88
C ASP A 92 -17.48 -18.27 5.27
N LEU A 93 -18.51 -19.05 4.91
CA LEU A 93 -18.55 -20.51 5.15
C LEU A 93 -17.49 -21.30 4.37
N MET A 94 -17.03 -20.79 3.22
CA MET A 94 -15.94 -21.37 2.43
C MET A 94 -14.55 -20.86 2.87
N GLY A 95 -14.47 -19.92 3.82
CA GLY A 95 -13.23 -19.22 4.18
C GLY A 95 -12.64 -18.40 3.02
N ALA A 96 -13.49 -17.92 2.11
CA ALA A 96 -13.08 -17.20 0.91
C ALA A 96 -12.89 -15.71 1.19
N TYR A 97 -11.74 -15.15 0.79
CA TYR A 97 -11.57 -13.71 0.66
C TYR A 97 -12.08 -13.27 -0.70
N PHE A 98 -12.92 -12.24 -0.73
CA PHE A 98 -13.43 -11.63 -1.95
C PHE A 98 -13.36 -10.10 -1.87
N ASN A 99 -13.15 -9.46 -3.02
CA ASN A 99 -13.11 -7.99 -3.15
C ASN A 99 -13.31 -7.58 -4.62
N ALA A 100 -13.31 -6.29 -4.92
CA ALA A 100 -13.18 -5.78 -6.28
C ALA A 100 -12.33 -4.49 -6.32
N GLN A 101 -12.03 -4.03 -7.54
CA GLN A 101 -11.33 -2.79 -7.83
C GLN A 101 -11.74 -2.28 -9.22
N THR A 102 -12.42 -1.15 -9.27
CA THR A 102 -12.64 -0.38 -10.50
C THR A 102 -11.43 0.50 -10.80
N GLU A 103 -10.99 0.50 -12.06
CA GLU A 103 -9.93 1.36 -12.58
C GLU A 103 -10.43 2.25 -13.73
N LYS A 104 -9.53 3.03 -14.33
CA LYS A 104 -9.83 3.82 -15.54
C LYS A 104 -10.38 2.95 -16.67
N ILE A 105 -9.88 1.73 -16.85
CA ILE A 105 -10.05 0.98 -18.11
C ILE A 105 -10.38 -0.51 -17.93
N TYR A 106 -10.41 -0.98 -16.69
CA TYR A 106 -10.92 -2.30 -16.32
C TYR A 106 -11.63 -2.25 -14.97
N THR A 107 -12.41 -3.29 -14.68
CA THR A 107 -12.98 -3.56 -13.35
C THR A 107 -12.62 -4.99 -13.00
N ASN A 108 -11.95 -5.18 -11.86
CA ASN A 108 -11.37 -6.46 -11.47
C ASN A 108 -12.11 -7.04 -10.26
N PHE A 109 -12.56 -8.29 -10.37
CA PHE A 109 -13.26 -9.02 -9.31
C PHE A 109 -12.38 -10.12 -8.75
N ILE A 110 -12.22 -10.12 -7.43
CA ILE A 110 -11.15 -10.82 -6.72
C ILE A 110 -11.77 -11.90 -5.86
N LEU A 111 -11.26 -13.12 -6.00
CA LEU A 111 -11.61 -14.27 -5.18
C LEU A 111 -10.35 -15.05 -4.83
N VAL A 112 -10.20 -15.40 -3.55
CA VAL A 112 -9.12 -16.24 -3.02
C VAL A 112 -9.76 -17.24 -2.06
N VAL A 113 -9.66 -18.53 -2.35
CA VAL A 113 -10.50 -19.57 -1.74
C VAL A 113 -9.76 -20.92 -1.67
N PRO A 114 -10.00 -21.79 -0.68
CA PRO A 114 -9.51 -23.17 -0.69
C PRO A 114 -9.92 -23.92 -1.96
N VAL A 115 -9.01 -24.74 -2.52
CA VAL A 115 -9.25 -25.40 -3.83
C VAL A 115 -10.45 -26.33 -3.84
N GLU A 116 -10.82 -26.93 -2.70
CA GLU A 116 -12.03 -27.73 -2.51
C GLU A 116 -13.34 -26.93 -2.66
N HIS A 117 -13.28 -25.60 -2.51
CA HIS A 117 -14.40 -24.68 -2.62
C HIS A 117 -14.36 -23.80 -3.90
N ALA A 118 -13.24 -23.82 -4.64
CA ALA A 118 -12.99 -23.03 -5.84
C ALA A 118 -14.18 -22.98 -6.81
N ARG A 119 -14.76 -24.15 -7.13
CA ARG A 119 -15.88 -24.27 -8.06
C ARG A 119 -17.13 -23.52 -7.59
N GLN A 120 -17.56 -23.72 -6.34
CA GLN A 120 -18.74 -23.07 -5.77
C GLN A 120 -18.52 -21.55 -5.63
N ALA A 121 -17.32 -21.13 -5.25
CA ALA A 121 -17.01 -19.71 -5.11
C ALA A 121 -16.92 -18.99 -6.46
N MET A 122 -16.39 -19.64 -7.51
CA MET A 122 -16.41 -19.10 -8.88
C MET A 122 -17.82 -19.06 -9.48
N GLU A 123 -18.71 -20.02 -9.19
CA GLU A 123 -20.13 -19.91 -9.57
C GLU A 123 -20.78 -18.64 -8.99
N ILE A 124 -20.49 -18.33 -7.71
CA ILE A 124 -21.04 -17.15 -7.03
C ILE A 124 -20.45 -15.86 -7.63
N GLN A 125 -19.13 -15.81 -7.85
CA GLN A 125 -18.47 -14.68 -8.51
C GLN A 125 -19.02 -14.45 -9.92
N ALA A 126 -19.22 -15.50 -10.73
CA ALA A 126 -19.78 -15.40 -12.07
C ALA A 126 -21.25 -14.92 -12.06
N ASP A 127 -22.07 -15.42 -11.14
CA ASP A 127 -23.47 -15.01 -10.96
C ASP A 127 -23.57 -13.53 -10.54
N MET A 128 -22.68 -13.05 -9.65
CA MET A 128 -22.56 -11.63 -9.32
C MET A 128 -22.21 -10.78 -10.55
N ILE A 129 -21.13 -11.13 -11.26
CA ILE A 129 -20.58 -10.34 -12.38
C ILE A 129 -21.52 -10.32 -13.58
N LEU A 130 -22.12 -11.46 -13.95
CA LEU A 130 -22.91 -11.60 -15.17
C LEU A 130 -24.41 -11.41 -14.97
N ARG A 131 -24.93 -11.57 -13.74
CA ARG A 131 -26.38 -11.67 -13.48
C ARG A 131 -26.92 -10.79 -12.36
N SER A 132 -26.12 -9.90 -11.74
CA SER A 132 -26.61 -9.02 -10.66
C SER A 132 -27.94 -8.34 -11.02
N THR A 133 -28.87 -8.37 -10.07
CA THR A 133 -30.20 -7.76 -10.19
C THR A 133 -30.20 -6.27 -9.87
N ILE A 134 -29.04 -5.72 -9.42
CA ILE A 134 -28.78 -4.32 -9.06
C ILE A 134 -29.89 -3.77 -8.13
N PRO A 135 -30.26 -4.44 -7.01
CA PRO A 135 -31.54 -4.26 -6.30
C PRO A 135 -31.94 -2.80 -6.04
N ALA A 136 -33.18 -2.45 -6.36
CA ALA A 136 -33.65 -1.07 -6.32
C ALA A 136 -33.70 -0.48 -4.90
N GLU A 137 -33.89 -1.32 -3.88
CA GLU A 137 -33.79 -0.98 -2.47
C GLU A 137 -32.34 -0.67 -2.05
N SER A 138 -31.38 -1.54 -2.37
CA SER A 138 -29.96 -1.34 -2.07
C SER A 138 -29.31 -0.18 -2.86
N PHE A 139 -29.86 0.18 -4.03
CA PHE A 139 -29.23 1.15 -4.94
C PHE A 139 -29.05 2.55 -4.34
N GLU A 140 -30.06 3.09 -3.64
CA GLU A 140 -29.95 4.41 -2.99
C GLU A 140 -29.11 4.34 -1.69
N GLU A 141 -29.05 3.18 -1.03
CA GLU A 141 -28.14 2.97 0.10
C GLU A 141 -26.68 2.94 -0.36
N GLU A 142 -26.38 2.29 -1.48
CA GLU A 142 -25.04 2.24 -2.06
C GLU A 142 -24.57 3.60 -2.56
N LYS A 143 -25.45 4.38 -3.21
CA LYS A 143 -25.17 5.79 -3.52
C LYS A 143 -24.79 6.57 -2.26
N GLY A 144 -25.44 6.31 -1.13
CA GLY A 144 -25.05 6.88 0.17
C GLY A 144 -23.65 6.46 0.63
N ARG A 145 -23.28 5.18 0.44
CA ARG A 145 -21.96 4.62 0.80
C ARG A 145 -20.84 5.18 -0.09
N VAL A 146 -21.00 5.16 -1.42
CA VAL A 146 -20.00 5.72 -2.36
C VAL A 146 -19.82 7.23 -2.13
N ILE A 147 -20.88 7.97 -1.79
CA ILE A 147 -20.76 9.40 -1.39
C ILE A 147 -19.93 9.56 -0.11
N ALA A 148 -20.14 8.70 0.90
CA ALA A 148 -19.35 8.73 2.13
C ALA A 148 -17.88 8.34 1.89
N GLU A 149 -17.62 7.45 0.94
CA GLU A 149 -16.28 7.03 0.53
C GLU A 149 -15.52 8.10 -0.26
N ILE A 150 -16.19 8.79 -1.20
CA ILE A 150 -15.64 10.01 -1.83
C ILE A 150 -15.25 11.01 -0.72
N GLN A 151 -16.18 11.29 0.20
CA GLN A 151 -15.92 12.19 1.34
C GLN A 151 -14.79 11.69 2.25
N GLN A 152 -14.64 10.37 2.43
CA GLN A 152 -13.51 9.78 3.15
C GLN A 152 -12.19 10.01 2.41
N SER A 153 -12.15 9.80 1.10
CA SER A 153 -10.98 10.03 0.26
C SER A 153 -10.54 11.48 0.25
N TYR A 154 -11.46 12.46 0.23
CA TYR A 154 -11.15 13.88 0.38
C TYR A 154 -10.47 14.27 1.72
N ASN A 155 -10.44 13.40 2.74
CA ASN A 155 -9.63 13.64 3.95
C ASN A 155 -8.14 13.28 3.78
N ARG A 156 -7.76 12.59 2.69
CA ARG A 156 -6.36 12.36 2.31
C ARG A 156 -5.92 13.55 1.46
N SER A 157 -4.93 14.33 1.90
CA SER A 157 -4.49 15.56 1.21
C SER A 157 -4.11 15.34 -0.27
N SER A 158 -3.57 14.16 -0.59
CA SER A 158 -3.19 13.78 -1.94
C SER A 158 -4.37 13.54 -2.89
N TYR A 159 -5.55 13.15 -2.41
CA TYR A 159 -6.67 12.82 -3.30
C TYR A 159 -7.28 14.06 -3.99
N PRO A 160 -7.48 15.22 -3.32
CA PRO A 160 -7.80 16.46 -4.01
C PRO A 160 -6.71 16.91 -5.00
N ALA A 161 -5.44 16.58 -4.73
CA ALA A 161 -4.33 16.84 -5.64
C ALA A 161 -4.41 15.97 -6.90
N GLU A 162 -4.61 14.67 -6.74
CA GLU A 162 -4.85 13.70 -7.81
C GLU A 162 -6.03 14.13 -8.71
N VAL A 163 -7.15 14.54 -8.10
CA VAL A 163 -8.35 15.01 -8.84
C VAL A 163 -8.05 16.28 -9.65
N ALA A 164 -7.35 17.27 -9.08
CA ALA A 164 -6.96 18.48 -9.78
C ALA A 164 -5.96 18.17 -10.91
N HIS A 165 -4.95 17.35 -10.61
CA HIS A 165 -3.91 16.93 -11.55
C HIS A 165 -4.49 16.19 -12.76
N LEU A 166 -5.33 15.18 -12.55
CA LEU A 166 -6.06 14.47 -13.60
C LEU A 166 -6.87 15.42 -14.48
N HIS A 167 -7.50 16.44 -13.90
CA HIS A 167 -8.25 17.46 -14.66
C HIS A 167 -7.34 18.37 -15.51
N HIS A 168 -6.12 18.70 -15.07
CA HIS A 168 -5.14 19.40 -15.92
C HIS A 168 -4.55 18.50 -16.99
N LEU A 169 -4.31 17.23 -16.65
CA LEU A 169 -3.66 16.23 -17.50
C LEU A 169 -4.56 15.73 -18.65
N PHE A 170 -5.86 15.53 -18.35
CA PHE A 170 -6.86 14.93 -19.24
C PHE A 170 -8.16 15.76 -19.31
N GLY A 171 -8.04 17.08 -19.18
CA GLY A 171 -9.18 18.01 -19.21
C GLY A 171 -10.04 17.86 -20.47
N GLY A 172 -11.34 17.63 -20.29
CA GLY A 172 -12.28 17.40 -21.39
C GLY A 172 -12.41 15.96 -21.88
N THR A 173 -11.70 15.00 -21.25
CA THR A 173 -11.77 13.56 -21.56
C THR A 173 -12.22 12.76 -20.33
N PRO A 174 -12.73 11.53 -20.49
CA PRO A 174 -13.15 10.70 -19.35
C PRO A 174 -12.08 10.46 -18.28
N TYR A 175 -10.79 10.46 -18.66
CA TYR A 175 -9.67 10.26 -17.73
C TYR A 175 -9.51 11.42 -16.74
N GLY A 176 -10.00 12.62 -17.09
CA GLY A 176 -9.97 13.80 -16.24
C GLY A 176 -10.93 13.77 -15.05
N PHE A 177 -11.72 12.70 -14.90
CA PHE A 177 -12.58 12.46 -13.74
C PHE A 177 -12.00 11.32 -12.87
N PRO A 178 -12.09 11.42 -11.53
CA PRO A 178 -11.68 10.33 -10.65
C PRO A 178 -12.64 9.13 -10.80
N THR A 179 -12.12 7.92 -10.57
CA THR A 179 -12.88 6.67 -10.73
C THR A 179 -14.09 6.56 -9.78
N LEU A 180 -14.02 7.18 -8.60
CA LEU A 180 -15.15 7.29 -7.67
C LEU A 180 -16.27 8.23 -8.18
N GLY A 181 -16.04 8.99 -9.26
CA GLY A 181 -16.93 10.01 -9.76
C GLY A 181 -17.01 11.24 -8.85
N SER A 182 -18.17 11.90 -8.82
CA SER A 182 -18.41 13.06 -7.95
C SER A 182 -19.69 12.91 -7.14
N VAL A 183 -19.74 13.53 -5.96
CA VAL A 183 -20.92 13.49 -5.07
C VAL A 183 -22.21 13.94 -5.78
N ASN A 184 -22.13 14.87 -6.75
CA ASN A 184 -23.28 15.29 -7.54
C ASN A 184 -23.62 14.32 -8.67
N GLY A 185 -22.61 13.71 -9.32
CA GLY A 185 -22.79 12.63 -10.29
C GLY A 185 -23.47 11.41 -9.67
N ILE A 186 -22.90 10.85 -8.60
CA ILE A 186 -23.45 9.70 -7.87
C ILE A 186 -24.89 9.94 -7.41
N ARG A 187 -25.24 11.15 -6.93
CA ARG A 187 -26.63 11.52 -6.59
C ARG A 187 -27.58 11.48 -7.79
N ALA A 188 -27.13 11.97 -8.94
CA ALA A 188 -27.95 12.12 -10.15
C ALA A 188 -28.08 10.84 -10.98
N ILE A 189 -27.12 9.91 -10.86
CA ILE A 189 -27.16 8.62 -11.55
C ILE A 189 -28.36 7.78 -11.06
N GLY A 190 -29.14 7.27 -12.02
CA GLY A 190 -30.27 6.39 -11.79
C GLY A 190 -29.93 4.93 -12.08
N ARG A 191 -30.62 4.00 -11.40
CA ARG A 191 -30.40 2.54 -11.52
C ARG A 191 -30.41 2.04 -12.97
N GLU A 192 -31.28 2.61 -13.79
CA GLU A 192 -31.42 2.32 -15.23
C GLU A 192 -30.12 2.58 -16.02
N THR A 193 -29.37 3.63 -15.69
CA THR A 193 -28.09 3.94 -16.34
C THR A 193 -27.03 2.90 -15.97
N VAL A 194 -26.98 2.51 -14.71
CA VAL A 194 -26.05 1.50 -14.17
C VAL A 194 -26.38 0.11 -14.72
N ALA A 195 -27.66 -0.23 -14.84
CA ALA A 195 -28.13 -1.47 -15.46
C ALA A 195 -27.78 -1.54 -16.95
N ARG A 196 -27.94 -0.47 -17.72
CA ARG A 196 -27.50 -0.47 -19.13
C ARG A 196 -25.99 -0.58 -19.28
N PHE A 197 -25.20 0.05 -18.40
CA PHE A 197 -23.74 -0.10 -18.44
C PHE A 197 -23.30 -1.56 -18.19
N HIS A 198 -24.01 -2.28 -17.32
CA HIS A 198 -23.86 -3.73 -17.14
C HIS A 198 -24.28 -4.53 -18.37
N GLU A 199 -25.47 -4.22 -18.93
CA GLU A 199 -25.96 -4.84 -20.16
C GLU A 199 -25.02 -4.60 -21.37
N ASP A 200 -24.39 -3.44 -21.48
CA ASP A 200 -23.50 -3.09 -22.59
C ASP A 200 -22.12 -3.76 -22.47
N TRP A 201 -21.50 -3.75 -21.28
CA TRP A 201 -20.08 -4.08 -21.14
C TRP A 201 -19.75 -5.38 -20.40
N TYR A 202 -20.63 -5.91 -19.54
CA TYR A 202 -20.31 -7.07 -18.69
C TYR A 202 -20.62 -8.38 -19.43
N ALA A 203 -19.86 -8.68 -20.47
CA ALA A 203 -19.97 -9.91 -21.26
C ALA A 203 -18.65 -10.70 -21.26
N VAL A 204 -18.74 -12.02 -21.40
CA VAL A 204 -17.56 -12.93 -21.36
C VAL A 204 -16.53 -12.64 -22.45
N ASN A 205 -16.95 -12.19 -23.64
CA ASN A 205 -16.06 -11.71 -24.71
C ASN A 205 -15.50 -10.29 -24.47
N ASN A 206 -15.65 -9.76 -23.26
CA ASN A 206 -15.02 -8.52 -22.78
C ASN A 206 -14.21 -8.77 -21.49
N MET A 207 -13.95 -10.05 -21.16
CA MET A 207 -13.36 -10.47 -19.89
C MET A 207 -12.07 -11.26 -20.07
N VAL A 208 -11.23 -11.22 -19.03
CA VAL A 208 -10.07 -12.10 -18.83
C VAL A 208 -10.23 -12.79 -17.49
N LEU A 209 -10.19 -14.12 -17.46
CA LEU A 209 -10.20 -14.93 -16.24
C LEU A 209 -8.77 -15.39 -15.92
N VAL A 210 -8.26 -14.99 -14.76
CA VAL A 210 -6.91 -15.32 -14.28
C VAL A 210 -7.02 -16.34 -13.16
N LEU A 211 -6.51 -17.56 -13.39
CA LEU A 211 -6.53 -18.67 -12.44
C LEU A 211 -5.12 -18.99 -11.97
N ARG A 212 -4.86 -18.85 -10.66
CA ARG A 212 -3.55 -19.11 -10.04
C ARG A 212 -3.70 -19.85 -8.72
N GLY A 213 -3.01 -20.97 -8.54
CA GLY A 213 -3.14 -21.78 -7.32
C GLY A 213 -2.99 -23.28 -7.54
N ALA A 214 -3.34 -24.07 -6.53
CA ALA A 214 -3.01 -25.50 -6.45
C ALA A 214 -3.89 -26.42 -7.32
N MET A 215 -3.94 -26.13 -8.62
CA MET A 215 -4.65 -26.89 -9.66
C MET A 215 -3.77 -27.00 -10.92
N SER A 216 -3.89 -28.08 -11.68
CA SER A 216 -3.24 -28.21 -12.99
C SER A 216 -3.94 -27.39 -14.08
N TYR A 217 -3.27 -27.11 -15.21
CA TYR A 217 -3.88 -26.44 -16.36
C TYR A 217 -5.17 -27.13 -16.84
N SER A 218 -5.22 -28.48 -16.81
CA SER A 218 -6.41 -29.25 -17.20
C SER A 218 -7.58 -29.08 -16.23
N GLU A 219 -7.31 -28.87 -14.95
CA GLU A 219 -8.35 -28.62 -13.94
C GLU A 219 -8.81 -27.16 -13.98
N MET A 220 -7.89 -26.22 -14.21
CA MET A 220 -8.19 -24.80 -14.43
C MET A 220 -9.01 -24.58 -15.71
N GLU A 221 -8.64 -25.21 -16.82
CA GLU A 221 -9.40 -25.15 -18.08
C GLU A 221 -10.78 -25.79 -17.94
N ALA A 222 -10.87 -26.97 -17.31
CA ALA A 222 -12.16 -27.63 -17.06
C ALA A 222 -13.08 -26.75 -16.21
N LEU A 223 -12.55 -26.12 -15.14
CA LEU A 223 -13.31 -25.21 -14.29
C LEU A 223 -13.75 -23.94 -15.05
N ALA A 224 -12.86 -23.32 -15.83
CA ALA A 224 -13.22 -22.17 -16.67
C ALA A 224 -14.34 -22.52 -17.68
N ARG A 225 -14.29 -23.71 -18.29
CA ARG A 225 -15.32 -24.21 -19.20
C ARG A 225 -16.63 -24.56 -18.48
N GLU A 226 -16.59 -25.11 -17.27
CA GLU A 226 -17.80 -25.42 -16.48
C GLU A 226 -18.55 -24.15 -16.06
N ILE A 227 -17.82 -23.12 -15.59
CA ILE A 227 -18.44 -21.89 -15.07
C ILE A 227 -18.85 -20.93 -16.20
N TYR A 228 -18.02 -20.77 -17.24
CA TYR A 228 -18.21 -19.73 -18.25
C TYR A 228 -18.46 -20.24 -19.67
N GLY A 229 -18.38 -21.55 -19.94
CA GLY A 229 -18.41 -22.09 -21.32
C GLY A 229 -19.74 -21.90 -22.05
N ASP A 230 -20.86 -22.00 -21.34
CA ASP A 230 -22.22 -21.83 -21.90
C ASP A 230 -22.68 -20.36 -21.94
N GLU A 231 -21.86 -19.41 -21.46
CA GLU A 231 -22.22 -18.00 -21.47
C GLU A 231 -22.18 -17.41 -22.89
N PRO A 232 -23.21 -16.67 -23.33
CA PRO A 232 -23.24 -16.13 -24.69
C PRO A 232 -22.31 -14.93 -24.85
N ALA A 233 -21.48 -14.95 -25.90
CA ALA A 233 -20.81 -13.75 -26.39
C ALA A 233 -21.85 -12.68 -26.79
N ARG A 234 -21.60 -11.42 -26.42
CA ARG A 234 -22.51 -10.28 -26.65
C ARG A 234 -21.83 -9.22 -27.52
N ARG A 235 -22.62 -8.50 -28.33
CA ARG A 235 -22.11 -7.37 -29.12
C ARG A 235 -21.82 -6.21 -28.18
N LEU A 236 -20.53 -5.91 -28.01
CA LEU A 236 -20.07 -4.77 -27.22
C LEU A 236 -20.32 -3.43 -27.95
N PRO A 237 -20.38 -2.31 -27.22
CA PRO A 237 -20.28 -0.98 -27.81
C PRO A 237 -18.98 -0.76 -28.57
N GLU A 238 -18.96 0.29 -29.39
CA GLU A 238 -17.78 0.72 -30.13
C GLU A 238 -16.77 1.36 -29.17
N ARG A 239 -15.52 0.87 -29.19
CA ARG A 239 -14.39 1.48 -28.48
C ARG A 239 -13.77 2.56 -29.38
N PRO A 240 -13.31 3.70 -28.84
CA PRO A 240 -12.50 4.63 -29.62
C PRO A 240 -11.17 3.97 -30.01
N GLU A 241 -10.66 4.23 -31.22
CA GLU A 241 -9.38 3.70 -31.70
C GLU A 241 -8.19 4.22 -30.88
N SER A 242 -8.30 5.45 -30.39
CA SER A 242 -7.42 6.02 -29.37
C SER A 242 -8.18 7.02 -28.50
N TRP A 243 -7.74 7.16 -27.25
CA TRP A 243 -8.27 8.20 -26.37
C TRP A 243 -7.61 9.55 -26.66
N PRO A 244 -8.35 10.68 -26.62
CA PRO A 244 -7.72 11.99 -26.58
C PRO A 244 -6.95 12.13 -25.25
N VAL A 245 -5.70 12.58 -25.33
CA VAL A 245 -4.77 12.62 -24.19
C VAL A 245 -4.35 14.03 -23.75
N GLY A 246 -4.53 15.05 -24.57
CA GLY A 246 -4.11 16.43 -24.27
C GLY A 246 -2.59 16.66 -24.29
N PHE A 247 -1.77 15.63 -24.49
CA PHE A 247 -0.29 15.70 -24.46
C PHE A 247 0.29 16.70 -25.46
N GLU A 248 -0.42 17.00 -26.55
CA GLU A 248 -0.03 17.99 -27.56
C GLU A 248 0.08 19.43 -27.02
N ASP A 249 -0.60 19.73 -25.90
CA ASP A 249 -0.59 21.05 -25.23
C ASP A 249 0.28 21.08 -23.95
N TRP A 250 1.01 19.99 -23.63
CA TRP A 250 1.94 19.98 -22.49
C TRP A 250 3.12 20.92 -22.75
N ARG A 251 3.29 21.92 -21.89
CA ARG A 251 4.29 22.99 -22.05
C ARG A 251 5.31 22.96 -20.93
N GLU A 252 6.58 22.96 -21.32
CA GLU A 252 7.72 23.15 -20.41
C GLU A 252 7.49 24.34 -19.46
N GLY A 253 7.73 24.14 -18.16
CA GLY A 253 7.75 25.22 -17.17
C GLY A 253 6.41 25.59 -16.53
N MET A 254 5.30 24.95 -16.88
CA MET A 254 3.99 25.28 -16.30
C MET A 254 3.66 24.44 -15.06
N LEU A 255 3.90 25.03 -13.88
CA LEU A 255 3.36 24.53 -12.61
C LEU A 255 1.96 25.11 -12.37
N HIS A 256 0.95 24.25 -12.39
CA HIS A 256 -0.42 24.56 -11.98
C HIS A 256 -0.50 24.61 -10.45
N VAL A 257 -0.86 25.74 -9.85
CA VAL A 257 -1.01 25.84 -8.38
C VAL A 257 -2.48 26.05 -8.04
N GLU A 258 -3.01 25.19 -7.18
CA GLU A 258 -4.36 25.28 -6.63
C GLU A 258 -4.32 25.27 -5.10
N TRP A 259 -5.39 25.79 -4.46
CA TRP A 259 -5.49 25.90 -3.01
C TRP A 259 -6.77 25.26 -2.49
N GLY A 260 -6.62 24.19 -1.72
CA GLY A 260 -7.70 23.34 -1.22
C GLY A 260 -7.92 23.38 0.28
N ASP A 261 -8.95 22.66 0.71
CA ASP A 261 -9.18 22.34 2.12
C ASP A 261 -8.54 20.97 2.42
N VAL A 262 -7.21 20.99 2.57
CA VAL A 262 -6.35 19.81 2.81
C VAL A 262 -5.34 20.15 3.91
N ARG A 263 -4.70 19.13 4.50
CA ARG A 263 -3.71 19.30 5.58
C ARG A 263 -2.30 19.49 5.06
N SER A 264 -1.97 18.94 3.91
CA SER A 264 -0.60 18.93 3.36
C SER A 264 -0.62 19.36 1.91
N GLY A 265 0.49 19.95 1.47
CA GLY A 265 0.71 20.15 0.04
C GLY A 265 1.04 18.83 -0.63
N THR A 266 0.61 18.65 -1.87
CA THR A 266 1.06 17.54 -2.71
C THR A 266 1.40 18.06 -4.09
N VAL A 267 2.57 17.67 -4.58
CA VAL A 267 3.04 17.91 -5.94
C VAL A 267 2.84 16.63 -6.75
N HIS A 268 2.36 16.77 -7.97
CA HIS A 268 2.44 15.76 -9.00
C HIS A 268 3.26 16.28 -10.18
N VAL A 269 4.12 15.43 -10.74
CA VAL A 269 4.84 15.68 -11.99
C VAL A 269 4.63 14.49 -12.92
N SER A 270 3.85 14.70 -13.97
CA SER A 270 3.59 13.71 -15.02
C SER A 270 4.48 13.92 -16.23
N LEU A 271 5.04 12.84 -16.76
CA LEU A 271 5.86 12.79 -17.97
C LEU A 271 5.27 11.74 -18.95
N PRO A 272 5.35 11.93 -20.27
CA PRO A 272 5.02 10.86 -21.22
C PRO A 272 5.96 9.67 -21.01
N ALA A 273 5.44 8.46 -21.08
CA ALA A 273 6.20 7.22 -21.03
C ALA A 273 5.97 6.40 -22.32
N PRO A 274 6.89 5.49 -22.68
CA PRO A 274 6.60 4.49 -23.71
C PRO A 274 5.34 3.71 -23.34
N ARG A 275 4.53 3.37 -24.34
CA ARG A 275 3.37 2.49 -24.14
C ARG A 275 3.82 1.12 -23.62
N TYR A 276 2.93 0.42 -22.92
CA TYR A 276 3.21 -0.93 -22.41
C TYR A 276 3.63 -1.95 -23.50
N ASP A 277 3.30 -1.70 -24.77
CA ASP A 277 3.65 -2.52 -25.93
C ASP A 277 4.82 -1.98 -26.78
N ASP A 278 5.46 -0.88 -26.35
CA ASP A 278 6.62 -0.27 -27.00
C ASP A 278 7.94 -0.97 -26.62
N GLY A 279 8.91 -0.96 -27.54
CA GLY A 279 10.23 -1.54 -27.33
C GLY A 279 11.08 -0.79 -26.29
N ASP A 280 10.79 0.48 -26.03
CA ASP A 280 11.47 1.28 -24.99
C ASP A 280 10.96 0.94 -23.57
N TYR A 281 9.75 0.38 -23.41
CA TYR A 281 9.10 0.18 -22.11
C TYR A 281 9.92 -0.64 -21.10
N PRO A 282 10.58 -1.77 -21.46
CA PRO A 282 11.36 -2.57 -20.52
C PRO A 282 12.53 -1.79 -19.90
N ALA A 283 13.22 -0.98 -20.71
CA ALA A 283 14.29 -0.13 -20.23
C ALA A 283 13.75 1.07 -19.45
N PHE A 284 12.67 1.70 -19.92
CA PHE A 284 12.07 2.86 -19.26
C PHE A 284 11.48 2.52 -17.89
N SER A 285 10.80 1.38 -17.76
CA SER A 285 10.25 0.93 -16.47
C SER A 285 11.34 0.57 -15.47
N LEU A 286 12.46 0.00 -15.92
CA LEU A 286 13.64 -0.20 -15.08
C LEU A 286 14.28 1.13 -14.65
N LEU A 287 14.40 2.11 -15.56
CA LEU A 287 14.88 3.45 -15.25
C LEU A 287 13.95 4.18 -14.26
N ALA A 288 12.64 4.04 -14.41
CA ALA A 288 11.65 4.59 -13.48
C ALA A 288 11.82 4.01 -12.06
N SER A 289 12.07 2.70 -11.92
CA SER A 289 12.37 2.07 -10.61
C SER A 289 13.63 2.62 -9.91
N LEU A 290 14.53 3.29 -10.65
CA LEU A 290 15.72 3.96 -10.13
C LEU A 290 15.50 5.46 -9.83
N LEU A 291 14.31 6.01 -10.10
CA LEU A 291 14.02 7.42 -9.81
C LEU A 291 13.78 7.70 -8.34
N ASP A 292 13.11 6.82 -7.59
CA ASP A 292 12.67 7.09 -6.22
C ASP A 292 13.85 7.42 -5.29
N ASP A 293 14.88 6.56 -5.21
CA ASP A 293 16.14 6.82 -4.48
C ASP A 293 16.81 8.15 -4.90
N ARG A 294 16.77 8.46 -6.20
CA ARG A 294 17.41 9.67 -6.77
C ARG A 294 16.62 10.94 -6.48
N ILE A 295 15.29 10.83 -6.42
CA ILE A 295 14.35 11.90 -6.07
C ILE A 295 14.42 12.19 -4.56
N ASP A 296 14.37 11.17 -3.70
CA ASP A 296 14.50 11.34 -2.25
C ASP A 296 15.87 11.92 -1.88
N ALA A 297 16.96 11.50 -2.53
CA ALA A 297 18.28 12.12 -2.36
C ALA A 297 18.27 13.60 -2.81
N ALA A 298 17.64 13.93 -3.95
CA ALA A 298 17.54 15.30 -4.45
C ALA A 298 16.67 16.20 -3.54
N LEU A 299 15.64 15.65 -2.90
CA LEU A 299 14.70 16.39 -2.03
C LEU A 299 15.16 16.45 -0.56
N SER A 300 16.08 15.58 -0.16
CA SER A 300 16.75 15.60 1.16
C SER A 300 18.06 16.40 1.18
N THR A 301 18.60 16.78 0.02
CA THR A 301 19.88 17.49 -0.06
C THR A 301 19.78 18.93 0.46
N GLY A 302 20.66 19.30 1.40
CA GLY A 302 20.91 20.70 1.80
C GLY A 302 20.28 21.17 3.11
N GLY A 303 19.59 20.32 3.87
CA GLY A 303 19.01 20.66 5.15
C GLY A 303 17.97 19.64 5.61
N MET A 304 16.85 20.13 6.15
CA MET A 304 15.65 19.31 6.31
C MET A 304 15.14 18.83 4.94
N PRO A 305 14.54 17.62 4.84
CA PRO A 305 13.82 17.20 3.65
C PRO A 305 12.70 18.17 3.26
N LEU A 306 12.58 18.48 1.97
CA LEU A 306 11.47 19.28 1.42
C LEU A 306 10.19 18.45 1.21
N THR A 307 10.36 17.13 1.11
CA THR A 307 9.29 16.16 0.97
C THR A 307 9.44 15.08 2.03
N THR A 308 8.59 14.06 1.95
CA THR A 308 8.12 13.37 3.15
C THR A 308 7.67 11.95 2.83
N TYR A 309 7.00 11.82 1.69
CA TYR A 309 7.20 10.75 0.71
C TYR A 309 7.44 11.42 -0.65
N ALA A 310 8.25 10.79 -1.49
CA ALA A 310 8.13 10.90 -2.94
C ALA A 310 8.16 9.48 -3.50
N TYR A 311 7.39 9.22 -4.55
CA TYR A 311 7.45 7.95 -5.29
C TYR A 311 7.03 8.17 -6.74
N SER A 312 7.54 7.33 -7.63
CA SER A 312 7.14 7.28 -9.03
C SER A 312 6.18 6.13 -9.30
N SER A 313 5.37 6.26 -10.35
CA SER A 313 4.39 5.26 -10.76
C SER A 313 4.14 5.32 -12.26
N LEU A 314 3.82 4.18 -12.87
CA LEU A 314 3.51 4.08 -14.31
C LEU A 314 2.03 3.79 -14.52
N MET A 315 1.27 4.82 -14.90
CA MET A 315 -0.07 4.63 -15.43
C MET A 315 0.02 4.22 -16.91
N ASN A 316 -0.48 3.02 -17.21
CA ASN A 316 -0.46 2.44 -18.55
C ASN A 316 -1.87 2.42 -19.15
N ASP A 317 -1.99 2.61 -20.46
CA ASP A 317 -3.23 2.58 -21.22
C ASP A 317 -2.98 2.00 -22.64
N PRO A 318 -3.93 1.30 -23.28
CA PRO A 318 -3.80 0.82 -24.67
C PRO A 318 -3.61 1.92 -25.73
N SER A 319 -3.76 3.20 -25.39
CA SER A 319 -3.44 4.37 -26.22
C SER A 319 -2.11 5.04 -25.83
N PHE A 320 -1.75 5.10 -24.55
CA PHE A 320 -0.64 5.94 -24.03
C PHE A 320 -0.05 5.39 -22.72
N SER A 321 1.04 5.97 -22.22
CA SER A 321 1.47 5.75 -20.83
C SER A 321 2.04 7.03 -20.23
N VAL A 322 1.96 7.15 -18.91
CA VAL A 322 2.43 8.30 -18.12
C VAL A 322 3.24 7.81 -16.94
N LEU A 323 4.42 8.39 -16.76
CA LEU A 323 5.17 8.35 -15.51
C LEU A 323 4.67 9.49 -14.63
N ASP A 324 3.97 9.19 -13.54
CA ASP A 324 3.61 10.20 -12.53
C ASP A 324 4.48 10.06 -11.28
N ILE A 325 5.05 11.19 -10.86
CA ILE A 325 5.84 11.32 -9.64
C ILE A 325 5.01 12.13 -8.65
N THR A 326 4.54 11.48 -7.58
CA THR A 326 3.78 12.11 -6.50
C THR A 326 4.71 12.40 -5.33
N ALA A 327 4.66 13.62 -4.78
CA ALA A 327 5.44 13.99 -3.59
C ALA A 327 4.63 14.81 -2.58
N GLY A 328 4.59 14.36 -1.33
CA GLY A 328 4.01 15.09 -0.21
C GLY A 328 4.96 16.16 0.31
N LEU A 329 4.52 17.42 0.36
CA LEU A 329 5.36 18.54 0.80
C LEU A 329 5.50 18.61 2.32
N MET A 330 6.72 18.82 2.81
CA MET A 330 6.95 19.27 4.20
C MET A 330 6.46 20.72 4.38
N PRO A 331 6.01 21.11 5.59
CA PRO A 331 5.52 22.48 5.86
C PRO A 331 6.49 23.56 5.41
N GLY A 332 5.97 24.57 4.70
CA GLY A 332 6.76 25.70 4.19
C GLY A 332 7.66 25.40 2.98
N SER A 333 7.68 24.18 2.43
CA SER A 333 8.48 23.86 1.24
C SER A 333 7.88 24.48 -0.02
N ASP A 334 8.69 25.14 -0.85
CA ASP A 334 8.23 25.68 -2.14
C ASP A 334 7.96 24.53 -3.13
N PRO A 335 6.71 24.35 -3.62
CA PRO A 335 6.43 23.34 -4.65
C PRO A 335 7.26 23.53 -5.92
N ARG A 336 7.72 24.75 -6.23
CA ARG A 336 8.61 24.99 -7.37
C ARG A 336 9.97 24.37 -7.16
N GLU A 337 10.55 24.53 -5.98
CA GLU A 337 11.83 23.91 -5.64
C GLU A 337 11.73 22.38 -5.65
N VAL A 338 10.63 21.82 -5.15
CA VAL A 338 10.36 20.38 -5.21
C VAL A 338 10.23 19.87 -6.64
N VAL A 339 9.47 20.56 -7.51
CA VAL A 339 9.37 20.23 -8.95
C VAL A 339 10.73 20.35 -9.65
N ASP A 340 11.50 21.42 -9.40
CA ASP A 340 12.81 21.64 -10.01
C ASP A 340 13.84 20.57 -9.58
N ARG A 341 13.77 20.10 -8.33
CA ARG A 341 14.60 19.00 -7.80
C ARG A 341 14.18 17.64 -8.34
N ILE A 342 12.87 17.34 -8.43
CA ILE A 342 12.34 16.12 -9.08
C ILE A 342 12.82 16.07 -10.54
N LEU A 343 12.60 17.14 -11.30
CA LEU A 343 13.05 17.24 -12.68
C LEU A 343 14.59 17.28 -12.80
N GLY A 344 15.29 17.72 -11.76
CA GLY A 344 16.74 17.61 -11.62
C GLY A 344 17.21 16.15 -11.52
N ALA A 345 16.55 15.34 -10.69
CA ALA A 345 16.82 13.90 -10.60
C ALA A 345 16.49 13.17 -11.91
N VAL A 346 15.35 13.49 -12.54
CA VAL A 346 14.95 12.92 -13.85
C VAL A 346 15.94 13.27 -14.96
N ARG A 347 16.29 14.56 -15.13
CA ARG A 347 17.33 14.97 -16.10
C ARG A 347 18.69 14.37 -15.76
N GLY A 348 19.04 14.28 -14.48
CA GLY A 348 20.27 13.64 -14.02
C GLY A 348 20.37 12.17 -14.43
N LEU A 349 19.26 11.42 -14.36
CA LEU A 349 19.16 10.05 -14.86
C LEU A 349 19.22 9.98 -16.40
N GLY A 350 18.64 10.95 -17.10
CA GLY A 350 18.69 11.05 -18.56
C GLY A 350 20.06 11.42 -19.13
N GLU A 351 20.75 12.37 -18.51
CA GLU A 351 22.08 12.85 -18.91
C GLU A 351 23.22 11.94 -18.43
N ASN A 352 23.01 11.22 -17.32
CA ASN A 352 23.98 10.30 -16.72
C ASN A 352 23.28 8.96 -16.39
N PRO A 353 22.97 8.14 -17.42
CA PRO A 353 22.30 6.86 -17.24
C PRO A 353 23.12 5.88 -16.39
N PRO A 354 22.44 4.93 -15.72
CA PRO A 354 23.08 3.93 -14.87
C PRO A 354 23.96 2.98 -15.69
N GLY A 355 25.17 2.70 -15.20
CA GLY A 355 26.04 1.69 -15.80
C GLY A 355 25.51 0.26 -15.60
N GLY A 356 26.04 -0.71 -16.35
CA GLY A 356 25.53 -2.08 -16.39
C GLY A 356 25.45 -2.80 -15.03
N GLU A 357 26.38 -2.54 -14.10
CA GLU A 357 26.34 -3.10 -12.72
C GLU A 357 25.34 -2.37 -11.79
N GLU A 358 24.78 -1.22 -12.19
CA GLU A 358 23.62 -0.61 -11.52
C GLU A 358 22.32 -1.15 -12.10
N LEU A 359 22.17 -1.14 -13.43
CA LEU A 359 21.04 -1.73 -14.14
C LEU A 359 20.78 -3.19 -13.74
N LYS A 360 21.84 -4.00 -13.68
CA LYS A 360 21.75 -5.40 -13.25
C LYS A 360 21.28 -5.55 -11.81
N ARG A 361 21.75 -4.71 -10.89
CA ARG A 361 21.27 -4.72 -9.48
C ARG A 361 19.80 -4.28 -9.38
N ALA A 362 19.38 -3.32 -10.18
CA ALA A 362 17.96 -2.93 -10.28
C ALA A 362 17.10 -4.09 -10.80
N LEU A 363 17.52 -4.75 -11.88
CA LEU A 363 16.82 -5.90 -12.45
C LEU A 363 16.75 -7.09 -11.48
N GLU A 364 17.83 -7.37 -10.73
CA GLU A 364 17.86 -8.37 -9.67
C GLU A 364 17.00 -7.99 -8.44
N ALA A 365 16.84 -6.69 -8.15
CA ALA A 365 15.99 -6.20 -7.06
C ALA A 365 14.50 -6.28 -7.42
N ASP A 366 14.10 -5.81 -8.60
CA ASP A 366 12.72 -5.88 -9.07
C ASP A 366 12.26 -7.34 -9.25
N ARG A 367 13.10 -8.21 -9.84
CA ARG A 367 12.82 -9.66 -9.91
C ARG A 367 12.58 -10.30 -8.54
N ARG A 368 13.33 -9.87 -7.52
CA ARG A 368 13.17 -10.35 -6.13
C ARG A 368 11.88 -9.83 -5.49
N GLN A 369 11.43 -8.62 -5.86
CA GLN A 369 10.17 -8.04 -5.42
C GLN A 369 8.97 -8.72 -6.10
N GLU A 370 9.03 -8.92 -7.42
CA GLU A 370 8.03 -9.69 -8.18
C GLU A 370 7.95 -11.14 -7.68
N LEU A 371 9.09 -11.79 -7.39
CA LEU A 371 9.11 -13.11 -6.74
C LEU A 371 8.44 -13.10 -5.36
N PHE A 372 8.82 -12.19 -4.46
CA PHE A 372 8.27 -12.10 -3.10
C PHE A 372 6.75 -11.88 -3.07
N PHE A 373 6.23 -11.01 -3.95
CA PHE A 373 4.78 -10.87 -4.10
C PHE A 373 4.15 -12.07 -4.78
N SER A 374 4.86 -12.77 -5.68
CA SER A 374 4.36 -14.01 -6.27
C SER A 374 4.22 -15.14 -5.24
N GLU A 375 5.10 -15.26 -4.24
CA GLU A 375 5.00 -16.30 -3.19
C GLU A 375 3.66 -16.28 -2.44
N GLN A 376 2.95 -15.15 -2.46
CA GLN A 376 1.56 -15.07 -2.02
C GLN A 376 0.63 -15.21 -3.24
N VAL A 377 -0.14 -16.29 -3.29
CA VAL A 377 -1.02 -16.67 -4.42
C VAL A 377 -1.84 -15.48 -4.93
N GLN A 378 -2.44 -14.72 -4.01
CA GLN A 378 -3.25 -13.54 -4.29
C GLN A 378 -2.45 -12.33 -4.78
N TYR A 379 -1.31 -11.98 -4.16
CA TYR A 379 -0.56 -10.77 -4.55
C TYR A 379 0.09 -10.91 -5.93
N GLY A 380 0.63 -12.08 -6.27
CA GLY A 380 1.11 -12.35 -7.62
C GLY A 380 -0.01 -12.26 -8.66
N ALA A 381 -1.25 -12.60 -8.31
CA ALA A 381 -2.39 -12.39 -9.19
C ALA A 381 -2.75 -10.89 -9.30
N PHE A 382 -2.81 -10.14 -8.18
CA PHE A 382 -3.00 -8.68 -8.18
C PHE A 382 -1.99 -7.94 -9.06
N LEU A 383 -0.69 -8.22 -8.94
CA LEU A 383 0.36 -7.56 -9.72
C LEU A 383 0.23 -7.81 -11.23
N LEU A 384 -0.42 -8.91 -11.62
CA LEU A 384 -0.68 -9.22 -13.01
C LEU A 384 -1.96 -8.54 -13.54
N VAL A 385 -2.88 -8.06 -12.70
CA VAL A 385 -4.15 -7.46 -13.17
C VAL A 385 -3.95 -6.25 -14.10
N PRO A 386 -3.18 -5.19 -13.73
CA PRO A 386 -2.99 -4.05 -14.62
C PRO A 386 -2.27 -4.47 -15.91
N LYS A 387 -1.42 -5.50 -15.83
CA LYS A 387 -0.67 -5.99 -16.97
C LYS A 387 -1.55 -6.84 -17.92
N LEU A 388 -2.35 -7.77 -17.40
CA LEU A 388 -3.23 -8.67 -18.16
C LEU A 388 -4.49 -7.98 -18.72
N ALA A 389 -4.97 -6.93 -18.06
CA ALA A 389 -6.08 -6.14 -18.55
C ALA A 389 -5.72 -5.36 -19.84
N LEU A 390 -4.45 -4.95 -19.98
CA LEU A 390 -4.01 -3.89 -20.90
C LEU A 390 -2.99 -4.35 -21.96
N ALA A 391 -2.20 -5.38 -21.67
CA ALA A 391 -1.18 -5.86 -22.60
C ALA A 391 -1.78 -6.50 -23.85
N PRO A 392 -1.15 -6.34 -25.03
CA PRO A 392 -1.57 -7.05 -26.24
C PRO A 392 -1.27 -8.55 -26.17
N GLU A 393 -1.86 -9.30 -27.09
CA GLU A 393 -1.70 -10.74 -27.21
C GLU A 393 -0.21 -11.18 -27.31
N GLY A 394 0.13 -12.26 -26.61
CA GLY A 394 1.48 -12.81 -26.54
C GLY A 394 2.52 -11.92 -25.83
N PHE A 395 2.14 -10.79 -25.21
CA PHE A 395 3.08 -9.98 -24.42
C PHE A 395 3.80 -10.81 -23.35
N TRP A 396 3.06 -11.70 -22.66
CA TRP A 396 3.54 -12.56 -21.58
C TRP A 396 4.64 -13.53 -21.99
N GLU A 397 4.62 -13.99 -23.24
CA GLU A 397 5.67 -14.84 -23.81
C GLU A 397 6.99 -14.09 -24.03
N ARG A 398 6.91 -12.75 -24.16
CA ARG A 398 8.04 -11.86 -24.52
C ARG A 398 8.56 -11.04 -23.35
N PHE A 399 7.73 -10.68 -22.37
CA PHE A 399 8.07 -9.71 -21.32
C PHE A 399 9.37 -10.03 -20.56
N GLU A 400 9.55 -11.27 -20.10
CA GLU A 400 10.80 -11.68 -19.44
C GLU A 400 12.01 -11.57 -20.39
N SER A 401 11.88 -11.98 -21.66
CA SER A 401 12.96 -11.84 -22.65
C SER A 401 13.25 -10.38 -23.03
N TRP A 402 12.26 -9.50 -22.93
CA TRP A 402 12.39 -8.07 -23.17
C TRP A 402 13.09 -7.39 -21.99
N ARG A 403 12.69 -7.71 -20.74
CA ARG A 403 13.41 -7.33 -19.52
C ARG A 403 14.87 -7.78 -19.55
N ASP A 404 15.13 -9.03 -19.94
CA ASP A 404 16.48 -9.60 -20.03
C ASP A 404 17.29 -9.10 -21.23
N SER A 405 16.68 -8.35 -22.15
CA SER A 405 17.39 -7.67 -23.24
C SER A 405 17.82 -6.24 -22.89
N VAL A 406 17.44 -5.70 -21.72
CA VAL A 406 17.88 -4.37 -21.27
C VAL A 406 19.36 -4.41 -20.89
N ASP A 407 20.14 -3.54 -21.53
CA ASP A 407 21.58 -3.37 -21.33
C ASP A 407 21.95 -1.89 -21.16
N GLU A 408 23.24 -1.60 -20.92
CA GLU A 408 23.74 -0.23 -20.72
C GLU A 408 23.49 0.67 -21.94
N PHE A 409 23.47 0.12 -23.16
CA PHE A 409 23.27 0.88 -24.39
C PHE A 409 21.79 1.25 -24.60
N SER A 410 20.91 0.26 -24.53
CA SER A 410 19.45 0.45 -24.65
C SER A 410 18.89 1.31 -23.51
N ALA A 411 19.37 1.13 -22.28
CA ALA A 411 19.04 2.02 -21.17
C ALA A 411 19.51 3.47 -21.42
N ALA A 412 20.71 3.68 -21.96
CA ALA A 412 21.20 5.01 -22.29
C ALA A 412 20.38 5.69 -23.41
N GLU A 413 20.05 4.96 -24.50
CA GLU A 413 19.22 5.51 -25.58
C GLU A 413 17.81 5.90 -25.11
N VAL A 414 17.21 5.11 -24.20
CA VAL A 414 15.88 5.40 -23.63
C VAL A 414 15.94 6.53 -22.60
N ALA A 415 16.99 6.58 -21.77
CA ALA A 415 17.22 7.67 -20.83
C ALA A 415 17.43 9.02 -21.54
N GLU A 416 18.23 9.07 -22.61
CA GLU A 416 18.40 10.28 -23.43
C GLU A 416 17.08 10.70 -24.09
N ARG A 417 16.34 9.75 -24.67
CA ARG A 417 15.11 10.00 -25.43
C ARG A 417 13.95 10.53 -24.59
N TRP A 418 13.76 10.01 -23.38
CA TRP A 418 12.58 10.32 -22.56
C TRP A 418 12.88 11.17 -21.32
N LEU A 419 14.08 11.05 -20.72
CA LEU A 419 14.36 11.62 -19.38
C LEU A 419 15.35 12.80 -19.41
N ALA A 420 16.24 12.89 -20.39
CA ALA A 420 17.24 13.99 -20.45
C ALA A 420 16.61 15.35 -20.79
N ARG A 421 15.49 15.36 -21.52
CA ARG A 421 14.72 16.58 -21.86
C ARG A 421 13.22 16.31 -21.66
N PRO A 422 12.79 16.21 -20.40
CA PRO A 422 11.44 15.77 -20.08
C PRO A 422 10.44 16.86 -20.45
N VAL A 423 9.52 16.54 -21.37
CA VAL A 423 8.24 17.25 -21.45
C VAL A 423 7.41 16.78 -20.25
N TYR A 424 6.82 17.71 -19.51
CA TYR A 424 6.08 17.40 -18.30
C TYR A 424 4.88 18.33 -18.09
N LEU A 425 3.91 17.86 -17.32
CA LEU A 425 2.90 18.69 -16.66
C LEU A 425 3.07 18.55 -15.15
N ALA A 426 3.20 19.68 -14.45
CA ALA A 426 3.31 19.69 -12.99
C ALA A 426 2.12 20.40 -12.36
N SER A 427 1.60 19.83 -11.28
CA SER A 427 0.61 20.48 -10.42
C SER A 427 1.05 20.46 -8.96
N ALA A 428 0.64 21.49 -8.22
CA ALA A 428 0.80 21.60 -6.78
C ALA A 428 -0.55 21.95 -6.18
N TYR A 429 -1.16 20.99 -5.49
CA TYR A 429 -2.35 21.22 -4.71
C TYR A 429 -1.91 21.57 -3.29
N LEU A 430 -1.94 22.86 -2.99
CA LEU A 430 -1.53 23.39 -1.71
C LEU A 430 -2.74 23.43 -0.77
N PRO A 431 -2.51 23.30 0.55
CA PRO A 431 -3.55 23.64 1.50
C PRO A 431 -3.74 25.17 1.50
N LYS A 432 -4.86 25.64 2.04
CA LYS A 432 -5.04 27.06 2.36
C LYS A 432 -4.19 27.51 3.59
N SER A 433 -3.49 26.57 4.25
CA SER A 433 -2.51 26.70 5.38
C SER A 433 -1.84 25.33 5.71
N GLU A 434 -0.60 25.16 6.17
CA GLU A 434 0.14 23.85 6.11
C GLU A 434 0.24 22.95 7.40
N GLU A 435 0.24 21.59 7.27
CA GLU A 435 0.42 20.55 8.35
C GLU A 435 1.39 19.33 8.09
N ALA A 436 1.02 18.14 7.52
CA ALA A 436 1.82 16.87 7.70
C ALA A 436 1.65 15.62 6.74
N ALA A 437 2.61 14.65 6.76
CA ALA A 437 2.61 13.26 6.16
C ALA A 437 3.81 12.32 6.67
N THR A 438 3.91 10.98 6.39
CA THR A 438 5.13 10.04 6.51
C THR A 438 4.90 8.47 6.38
N GLY A 439 5.93 7.62 6.06
CA GLY A 439 6.21 6.24 6.65
C GLY A 439 6.37 4.90 5.81
N GLY A 440 7.26 3.92 6.20
CA GLY A 440 7.33 2.48 5.69
C GLY A 440 8.59 1.58 6.07
N VAL A 441 8.56 0.20 6.07
CA VAL A 441 9.73 -0.75 6.36
C VAL A 441 9.57 -2.30 5.98
N THR A 442 10.54 -3.25 6.26
CA THR A 442 10.62 -4.70 5.79
C THR A 442 10.92 -5.84 6.85
N LEU A 443 11.34 -7.11 6.49
CA LEU A 443 11.45 -8.35 7.37
C LEU A 443 12.57 -9.45 7.02
N GLY A 444 12.57 -10.65 7.67
CA GLY A 444 13.50 -11.85 7.59
C GLY A 444 13.15 -13.07 8.53
N ASP A 445 14.09 -13.87 9.08
CA ASP A 445 13.85 -15.14 9.87
C ASP A 445 13.94 -14.98 11.41
N LEU A 446 13.16 -15.68 12.26
CA LEU A 446 13.02 -15.33 13.71
C LEU A 446 13.86 -16.21 14.68
N ALA A 447 14.80 -15.58 15.39
CA ALA A 447 15.50 -16.15 16.55
C ALA A 447 14.92 -15.66 17.89
N ALA A 448 15.04 -16.50 18.94
CA ALA A 448 14.54 -16.21 20.28
C ALA A 448 15.48 -16.77 21.37
N ASP A 449 15.76 -15.98 22.40
CA ASP A 449 16.55 -16.40 23.58
C ASP A 449 16.06 -15.69 24.86
N THR A 450 16.55 -16.10 26.04
CA THR A 450 16.26 -15.45 27.34
C THR A 450 17.55 -15.22 28.12
N LEU A 451 17.88 -13.95 28.36
CA LEU A 451 19.11 -13.53 29.03
C LEU A 451 19.07 -13.86 30.54
N GLU A 452 20.23 -13.85 31.20
CA GLU A 452 20.37 -14.18 32.63
C GLU A 452 19.56 -13.27 33.57
N ASN A 453 19.23 -12.05 33.14
CA ASN A 453 18.35 -11.11 33.85
C ASN A 453 16.84 -11.36 33.61
N GLY A 454 16.47 -12.38 32.84
CA GLY A 454 15.08 -12.72 32.50
C GLY A 454 14.50 -11.98 31.29
N LEU A 455 15.27 -11.10 30.62
CA LEU A 455 14.82 -10.45 29.39
C LEU A 455 14.74 -11.46 28.24
N VAL A 456 13.55 -11.63 27.67
CA VAL A 456 13.33 -12.41 26.45
C VAL A 456 13.68 -11.53 25.25
N VAL A 457 14.61 -11.98 24.42
CA VAL A 457 15.06 -11.27 23.22
C VAL A 457 14.55 -12.01 21.99
N LEU A 458 13.84 -11.29 21.12
CA LEU A 458 13.35 -11.79 19.83
C LEU A 458 14.04 -10.99 18.72
N VAL A 459 14.79 -11.67 17.84
CA VAL A 459 15.50 -11.04 16.74
C VAL A 459 14.99 -11.59 15.42
N ARG A 460 14.39 -10.72 14.61
CA ARG A 460 14.05 -11.00 13.22
C ARG A 460 14.89 -10.08 12.35
N PRO A 461 15.94 -10.56 11.63
CA PRO A 461 16.71 -9.73 10.74
C PRO A 461 15.80 -9.07 9.71
N VAL A 462 16.09 -7.81 9.40
CA VAL A 462 15.33 -6.99 8.46
C VAL A 462 16.28 -6.64 7.33
N HIS A 463 16.09 -7.24 6.15
CA HIS A 463 17.04 -7.12 5.05
C HIS A 463 16.58 -6.10 4.01
N GLY A 464 17.51 -5.25 3.56
CA GLY A 464 17.25 -4.20 2.57
C GLY A 464 16.55 -2.95 3.10
N ALA A 465 16.03 -2.96 4.35
CA ALA A 465 15.63 -1.72 4.99
C ALA A 465 16.86 -0.86 5.28
N PRO A 466 16.79 0.47 5.05
CA PRO A 466 17.83 1.38 5.53
C PRO A 466 17.86 1.44 7.06
N VAL A 467 16.76 1.07 7.72
CA VAL A 467 16.60 1.09 9.18
C VAL A 467 16.36 -0.30 9.78
N ALA A 468 16.97 -0.57 10.93
CA ALA A 468 16.65 -1.68 11.81
C ALA A 468 15.56 -1.26 12.81
N GLY A 469 14.53 -2.10 12.97
CA GLY A 469 13.52 -1.95 14.03
C GLY A 469 13.98 -2.60 15.34
N LEU A 470 14.07 -1.82 16.41
CA LEU A 470 14.37 -2.27 17.78
C LEU A 470 13.10 -2.14 18.63
N HIS A 471 12.58 -3.27 19.09
CA HIS A 471 11.21 -3.40 19.61
C HIS A 471 11.25 -3.93 21.06
N LEU A 472 10.98 -3.08 22.06
CA LEU A 472 10.94 -3.45 23.48
C LEU A 472 9.50 -3.48 24.02
N VAL A 473 9.05 -4.64 24.52
CA VAL A 473 7.70 -4.82 25.10
C VAL A 473 7.82 -5.04 26.61
N ALA A 474 7.12 -4.24 27.41
CA ALA A 474 6.92 -4.48 28.85
C ALA A 474 5.51 -5.04 29.08
N ARG A 475 5.42 -6.22 29.69
CA ARG A 475 4.15 -6.91 29.95
C ARG A 475 3.48 -6.39 31.22
N ASP A 476 2.19 -6.71 31.36
CA ASP A 476 1.37 -6.49 32.55
C ASP A 476 1.17 -5.01 32.94
N ARG A 477 1.29 -4.08 31.97
CA ARG A 477 1.26 -2.61 32.14
C ARG A 477 0.27 -2.12 33.20
N ALA A 478 -1.03 -2.36 33.00
CA ALA A 478 -2.06 -1.84 33.90
C ALA A 478 -2.06 -2.52 35.27
N LEU A 479 -1.57 -3.77 35.38
CA LEU A 479 -1.42 -4.48 36.65
C LEU A 479 -0.25 -3.90 37.46
N LEU A 480 0.85 -3.52 36.80
CA LEU A 480 2.02 -2.88 37.42
C LEU A 480 1.75 -1.42 37.81
N GLU A 481 1.10 -0.63 36.95
CA GLU A 481 0.60 0.71 37.30
C GLU A 481 -0.34 0.62 38.52
N GLY A 482 -1.39 -0.19 38.39
CA GLY A 482 -2.51 -0.23 39.32
C GLY A 482 -3.41 1.02 39.23
N PRO A 483 -4.56 1.03 39.94
CA PRO A 483 -5.60 2.06 39.73
C PRO A 483 -5.20 3.51 40.07
N ALA A 484 -4.18 3.69 40.91
CA ALA A 484 -3.67 4.99 41.36
C ALA A 484 -2.63 5.58 40.40
N ARG A 485 -1.72 4.75 39.83
CA ARG A 485 -0.65 5.19 38.93
C ARG A 485 -1.00 4.98 37.45
N ARG A 486 -2.29 4.86 37.13
CA ARG A 486 -2.72 4.52 35.76
C ARG A 486 -2.32 5.61 34.76
N GLY A 487 -1.74 5.18 33.64
CA GLY A 487 -1.10 6.04 32.65
C GLY A 487 0.28 6.57 33.01
N TRP A 488 0.87 6.20 34.17
CA TRP A 488 2.25 6.59 34.50
C TRP A 488 3.28 5.87 33.63
N VAL A 489 2.98 4.70 33.05
CA VAL A 489 3.87 4.08 32.06
C VAL A 489 3.88 4.90 30.76
N ASP A 490 2.78 5.56 30.39
CA ASP A 490 2.78 6.55 29.29
C ASP A 490 3.68 7.75 29.63
N LEU A 491 3.67 8.19 30.89
CA LEU A 491 4.49 9.30 31.39
C LEU A 491 5.98 8.91 31.37
N LEU A 492 6.35 7.76 31.92
CA LEU A 492 7.70 7.18 31.87
C LEU A 492 8.20 7.03 30.44
N HIS A 493 7.39 6.47 29.55
CA HIS A 493 7.72 6.32 28.13
C HIS A 493 8.03 7.67 27.48
N ARG A 494 7.24 8.71 27.76
CA ARG A 494 7.46 10.07 27.25
C ARG A 494 8.68 10.76 27.85
N LEU A 495 9.08 10.42 29.07
CA LEU A 495 10.33 10.92 29.67
C LEU A 495 11.59 10.34 28.99
N LEU A 496 11.50 9.20 28.30
CA LEU A 496 12.59 8.67 27.46
C LEU A 496 12.98 9.62 26.30
N LEU A 497 12.12 10.59 25.96
CA LEU A 497 12.42 11.62 24.96
C LEU A 497 13.12 12.85 25.55
N ARG A 498 13.22 12.99 26.88
CA ARG A 498 13.78 14.19 27.54
C ARG A 498 15.29 14.13 27.76
N GLY A 499 15.93 12.97 27.54
CA GLY A 499 17.37 12.77 27.77
C GLY A 499 17.67 11.62 28.73
N TYR A 500 18.94 11.52 29.14
CA TYR A 500 19.39 10.56 30.16
C TYR A 500 20.52 11.15 31.02
N GLY A 501 20.46 10.92 32.33
CA GLY A 501 21.42 11.46 33.30
C GLY A 501 21.62 12.98 33.13
N PRO A 502 22.84 13.46 32.78
CA PRO A 502 23.10 14.87 32.51
C PRO A 502 22.73 15.33 31.10
N VAL A 503 22.44 14.41 30.18
CA VAL A 503 22.09 14.70 28.77
C VAL A 503 20.65 15.23 28.72
N ASP A 504 20.46 16.34 28.03
CA ASP A 504 19.15 16.95 27.75
C ASP A 504 18.57 16.49 26.41
N GLU A 505 17.32 16.86 26.14
CA GLU A 505 16.56 16.53 24.93
C GLU A 505 17.26 16.98 23.65
N ASP A 506 17.85 18.18 23.64
CA ASP A 506 18.64 18.70 22.51
C ASP A 506 19.88 17.82 22.23
N SER A 507 20.63 17.48 23.27
CA SER A 507 21.82 16.63 23.15
C SER A 507 21.45 15.18 22.79
N LEU A 508 20.33 14.66 23.31
CA LEU A 508 19.78 13.36 22.94
C LEU A 508 19.37 13.33 21.46
N SER A 509 18.68 14.37 20.97
CA SER A 509 18.33 14.47 19.54
C SER A 509 19.59 14.40 18.70
N ALA A 510 20.61 15.19 19.02
CA ALA A 510 21.88 15.17 18.29
C ALA A 510 22.60 13.80 18.34
N GLU A 511 22.52 13.05 19.45
CA GLU A 511 23.02 11.67 19.52
C GLU A 511 22.21 10.70 18.64
N MET A 512 20.88 10.85 18.58
CA MET A 512 19.99 10.04 17.73
C MET A 512 20.17 10.39 16.23
N ASP A 513 20.21 11.66 15.88
CA ASP A 513 20.41 12.16 14.51
C ASP A 513 21.76 11.69 13.94
N ALA A 514 22.83 11.70 14.75
CA ALA A 514 24.16 11.22 14.36
C ALA A 514 24.23 9.72 14.02
N ILE A 515 23.23 8.94 14.44
CA ILE A 515 23.06 7.52 14.08
C ILE A 515 21.82 7.27 13.21
N GLY A 516 21.08 8.32 12.83
CA GLY A 516 19.81 8.25 12.10
C GLY A 516 18.76 7.41 12.82
N MET A 517 18.48 7.74 14.08
CA MET A 517 17.52 7.06 14.96
C MET A 517 16.25 7.89 15.21
N GLU A 518 15.09 7.24 15.12
CA GLU A 518 13.78 7.73 15.57
C GLU A 518 13.27 6.85 16.73
N LEU A 519 12.74 7.46 17.79
CA LEU A 519 12.23 6.75 18.97
C LEU A 519 10.72 7.01 19.16
N THR A 520 9.88 6.00 18.86
CA THR A 520 8.42 6.04 19.06
C THR A 520 8.02 5.37 20.37
N VAL A 521 7.66 6.18 21.38
CA VAL A 521 7.41 5.72 22.76
C VAL A 521 5.93 5.54 23.14
N ALA A 522 4.99 6.06 22.34
CA ALA A 522 3.54 5.97 22.58
C ALA A 522 2.73 6.05 21.26
N ASP A 523 1.46 5.61 21.29
CA ASP A 523 0.51 5.60 20.16
C ASP A 523 0.33 6.94 19.44
N ASN A 524 0.29 6.92 18.10
CA ASN A 524 -0.27 8.00 17.28
C ASN A 524 -1.70 7.64 16.80
N PRO A 525 -2.77 8.19 17.42
CA PRO A 525 -4.15 7.74 17.20
C PRO A 525 -4.78 8.19 15.86
N ASN A 526 -3.97 8.55 14.86
CA ASN A 526 -4.41 9.15 13.60
C ASN A 526 -4.15 8.26 12.36
N ILE A 527 -3.39 7.16 12.49
CA ILE A 527 -3.06 6.24 11.40
C ILE A 527 -4.03 5.04 11.44
N PRO A 528 -4.80 4.75 10.37
CA PRO A 528 -5.67 3.58 10.31
C PRO A 528 -4.85 2.29 10.25
N MET A 529 -5.12 1.35 11.17
CA MET A 529 -4.35 0.11 11.30
C MET A 529 -2.84 0.32 11.50
N ASP A 530 -2.46 1.33 12.29
CA ASP A 530 -1.16 1.28 12.99
C ASP A 530 -1.12 -0.01 13.84
N ASP A 531 -0.03 -0.76 13.71
CA ASP A 531 0.23 -1.97 14.49
C ASP A 531 0.71 -1.65 15.91
N TYR A 532 1.07 -0.39 16.18
CA TYR A 532 1.18 0.09 17.55
C TYR A 532 -0.21 0.07 18.20
N ARG A 533 -0.34 -0.64 19.33
CA ARG A 533 -1.51 -0.58 20.20
C ARG A 533 -1.07 -0.60 21.66
N THR A 534 -1.20 0.52 22.35
CA THR A 534 -1.10 0.54 23.81
C THR A 534 -2.33 -0.15 24.40
N THR A 535 -2.13 -1.28 25.09
CA THR A 535 -3.23 -2.01 25.74
C THR A 535 -3.02 -2.08 27.25
N PRO A 536 -4.05 -2.44 28.05
CA PRO A 536 -3.86 -2.68 29.49
C PRO A 536 -2.87 -3.82 29.78
N GLU A 537 -2.68 -4.75 28.84
CA GLU A 537 -1.84 -5.93 28.98
C GLU A 537 -0.34 -5.69 28.70
N TYR A 538 0.04 -4.66 27.92
CA TYR A 538 1.45 -4.32 27.67
C TYR A 538 1.69 -2.85 27.28
N SER A 539 2.90 -2.36 27.56
CA SER A 539 3.45 -1.16 26.92
C SER A 539 4.58 -1.55 25.95
N TYR A 540 4.93 -0.61 25.08
CA TYR A 540 5.84 -0.86 23.98
C TYR A 540 6.73 0.36 23.68
N VAL A 541 7.97 0.14 23.26
CA VAL A 541 8.89 1.18 22.78
C VAL A 541 9.49 0.70 21.46
N ARG A 542 9.30 1.50 20.40
CA ARG A 542 9.91 1.30 19.08
C ARG A 542 11.08 2.26 18.91
N CYS A 543 12.22 1.75 18.48
CA CYS A 543 13.25 2.53 17.82
C CYS A 543 13.33 2.07 16.36
N GLN A 544 13.46 3.00 15.42
CA GLN A 544 13.99 2.73 14.09
C GLN A 544 15.33 3.46 13.98
N VAL A 545 16.35 2.84 13.40
CA VAL A 545 17.72 3.38 13.35
C VAL A 545 18.44 2.87 12.12
N LEU A 546 19.33 3.66 11.50
CA LEU A 546 20.16 3.20 10.39
C LEU A 546 20.78 1.81 10.68
N ALA A 547 20.62 0.88 9.73
CA ALA A 547 20.84 -0.54 9.98
C ALA A 547 22.29 -0.92 10.32
N ASP A 548 23.27 -0.05 10.02
CA ASP A 548 24.68 -0.21 10.42
C ASP A 548 25.04 0.53 11.73
N ARG A 549 24.07 1.15 12.39
CA ARG A 549 24.18 1.83 13.70
C ARG A 549 23.30 1.24 14.81
N TRP A 550 22.52 0.19 14.52
CA TRP A 550 21.60 -0.44 15.47
C TRP A 550 22.20 -0.76 16.85
N THR A 551 23.48 -1.13 16.93
CA THR A 551 24.17 -1.38 18.21
C THR A 551 24.34 -0.11 19.04
N ALA A 552 24.60 1.04 18.41
CA ALA A 552 24.69 2.34 19.10
C ALA A 552 23.32 2.79 19.61
N ALA A 553 22.24 2.51 18.86
CA ALA A 553 20.87 2.73 19.34
C ALA A 553 20.48 1.78 20.48
N LEU A 554 20.96 0.53 20.51
CA LEU A 554 20.79 -0.34 21.68
C LEU A 554 21.52 0.19 22.91
N ASP A 555 22.76 0.65 22.76
CA ASP A 555 23.52 1.29 23.84
C ASP A 555 22.82 2.57 24.35
N LEU A 556 22.28 3.39 23.45
CA LEU A 556 21.55 4.62 23.78
C LEU A 556 20.21 4.30 24.46
N LEU A 557 19.42 3.39 23.92
CA LEU A 557 18.15 2.93 24.49
C LEU A 557 18.36 2.30 25.88
N ALA A 558 19.45 1.56 26.09
CA ALA A 558 19.81 1.03 27.40
C ALA A 558 20.09 2.16 28.43
N ARG A 559 20.76 3.25 28.04
CA ARG A 559 20.96 4.42 28.90
C ARG A 559 19.65 5.15 29.19
N LEU A 560 18.82 5.38 28.17
CA LEU A 560 17.50 5.99 28.31
C LEU A 560 16.61 5.22 29.29
N LEU A 561 16.68 3.89 29.32
CA LEU A 561 15.91 3.06 30.24
C LEU A 561 16.53 2.98 31.65
N ALA A 562 17.86 2.94 31.76
CA ALA A 562 18.57 2.82 33.03
C ALA A 562 18.66 4.14 33.83
N GLU A 563 18.82 5.27 33.15
CA GLU A 563 18.96 6.61 33.74
C GLU A 563 18.18 7.68 32.95
N PRO A 564 16.87 7.50 32.68
CA PRO A 564 16.05 8.51 32.01
C PRO A 564 16.13 9.85 32.75
N ARG A 565 16.17 10.94 32.00
CA ARG A 565 16.07 12.28 32.56
C ARG A 565 14.67 12.48 33.15
N MET A 566 14.61 12.92 34.40
CA MET A 566 13.38 13.12 35.15
C MET A 566 13.49 14.39 36.02
N GLU A 567 13.87 15.53 35.44
CA GLU A 567 13.88 16.78 36.19
C GLU A 567 12.45 17.33 36.34
N GLU A 568 12.22 18.20 37.34
CA GLU A 568 10.86 18.63 37.69
C GLU A 568 10.10 19.29 36.52
N ASP A 569 10.81 20.10 35.72
CA ASP A 569 10.25 20.74 34.52
C ASP A 569 9.92 19.72 33.40
N ASP A 570 10.72 18.66 33.25
CA ASP A 570 10.49 17.59 32.27
C ASP A 570 9.22 16.79 32.60
N ILE A 571 9.07 16.44 33.89
CA ILE A 571 7.88 15.75 34.42
C ILE A 571 6.65 16.65 34.29
N ALA A 572 6.76 17.94 34.62
CA ALA A 572 5.67 18.90 34.51
C ALA A 572 5.19 19.09 33.06
N ALA A 573 6.13 19.16 32.10
CA ALA A 573 5.83 19.26 30.68
C ALA A 573 5.07 18.04 30.15
N VAL A 574 5.57 16.83 30.40
CA VAL A 574 4.91 15.56 30.00
C VAL A 574 3.55 15.39 30.68
N THR A 575 3.45 15.76 31.97
CA THR A 575 2.19 15.79 32.73
C THR A 575 1.15 16.69 32.08
N GLY A 576 1.54 17.90 31.67
CA GLY A 576 0.66 18.85 30.97
C GLY A 576 0.16 18.30 29.62
N GLU A 577 1.02 17.64 28.86
CA GLU A 577 0.68 17.03 27.56
C GLU A 577 -0.37 15.90 27.73
N LEU A 578 -0.12 14.98 28.66
CA LEU A 578 -1.03 13.88 28.99
C LEU A 578 -2.38 14.37 29.50
N GLN A 579 -2.41 15.40 30.37
CA GLN A 579 -3.67 16.03 30.78
C GLN A 579 -4.43 16.61 29.57
N GLY A 580 -3.74 17.15 28.57
CA GLY A 580 -4.32 17.59 27.31
C GLY A 580 -4.97 16.43 26.52
N ILE A 581 -4.26 15.30 26.38
CA ILE A 581 -4.78 14.08 25.72
C ILE A 581 -6.02 13.56 26.45
N ILE A 582 -5.98 13.49 27.78
CA ILE A 582 -7.08 13.01 28.63
C ILE A 582 -8.32 13.89 28.44
N ARG A 583 -8.18 15.22 28.47
CA ARG A 583 -9.29 16.17 28.24
C ARG A 583 -9.91 15.98 26.85
N ARG A 584 -9.11 15.76 25.80
CA ARG A 584 -9.61 15.48 24.44
C ARG A 584 -10.34 14.14 24.37
N LYS A 585 -9.74 13.04 24.87
CA LYS A 585 -10.34 11.70 24.82
C LYS A 585 -11.59 11.57 25.71
N ALA A 586 -11.73 12.36 26.77
CA ALA A 586 -12.94 12.44 27.59
C ALA A 586 -14.17 13.00 26.84
N GLY A 587 -13.97 13.82 25.80
CA GLY A 587 -15.06 14.34 24.95
C GLY A 587 -15.58 13.35 23.90
N SER A 588 -14.90 12.22 23.69
CA SER A 588 -15.26 11.23 22.67
C SER A 588 -16.35 10.27 23.18
N VAL A 589 -17.52 10.28 22.53
CA VAL A 589 -18.63 9.35 22.84
C VAL A 589 -18.19 7.89 22.67
N ARG A 590 -17.41 7.57 21.62
CA ARG A 590 -16.87 6.21 21.39
C ARG A 590 -15.95 5.78 22.54
N THR A 591 -15.07 6.68 23.00
CA THR A 591 -14.10 6.38 24.07
C THR A 591 -14.80 6.28 25.44
N ALA A 592 -15.76 7.16 25.71
CA ALA A 592 -16.57 7.11 26.93
C ALA A 592 -17.42 5.83 27.00
N ALA A 593 -18.04 5.42 25.88
CA ALA A 593 -18.79 4.18 25.77
C ALA A 593 -17.89 2.94 25.94
N GLY A 594 -16.74 2.90 25.26
CA GLY A 594 -15.75 1.82 25.40
C GLY A 594 -15.25 1.67 26.84
N ALA A 595 -14.90 2.78 27.50
CA ALA A 595 -14.48 2.76 28.91
C ALA A 595 -15.62 2.37 29.87
N ALA A 596 -16.87 2.73 29.56
CA ALA A 596 -18.04 2.30 30.33
C ALA A 596 -18.35 0.80 30.14
N PHE A 597 -18.08 0.25 28.96
CA PHE A 597 -18.18 -1.18 28.68
C PHE A 597 -17.06 -1.96 29.38
N ALA A 598 -15.79 -1.53 29.26
CA ALA A 598 -14.65 -2.16 29.91
C ALA A 598 -14.82 -2.23 31.44
N ARG A 599 -15.27 -1.14 32.10
CA ARG A 599 -15.60 -1.14 33.53
C ARG A 599 -16.75 -2.07 33.93
N ARG A 600 -17.66 -2.41 33.01
CA ARG A 600 -18.72 -3.43 33.26
C ARG A 600 -18.22 -4.85 33.04
N LEU A 601 -17.31 -5.06 32.08
CA LEU A 601 -16.76 -6.37 31.74
C LEU A 601 -15.70 -6.84 32.76
N TYR A 602 -14.79 -5.94 33.15
CA TYR A 602 -13.64 -6.25 34.02
C TYR A 602 -13.81 -5.74 35.48
N GLY A 603 -14.89 -5.00 35.76
CA GLY A 603 -15.22 -4.52 37.12
C GLY A 603 -14.14 -3.61 37.71
N ALA A 604 -13.54 -4.06 38.82
CA ALA A 604 -12.46 -3.37 39.51
C ALA A 604 -11.04 -3.82 39.10
N SER A 605 -10.91 -4.72 38.12
CA SER A 605 -9.60 -5.13 37.59
C SER A 605 -8.91 -3.93 36.89
N PRO A 606 -7.58 -3.77 37.02
CA PRO A 606 -6.86 -2.73 36.29
C PRO A 606 -6.98 -2.84 34.76
N LEU A 607 -7.25 -4.05 34.23
CA LEU A 607 -7.53 -4.25 32.79
C LEU A 607 -8.84 -3.56 32.32
N GLY A 608 -9.73 -3.19 33.26
CA GLY A 608 -10.92 -2.39 32.99
C GLY A 608 -10.69 -0.88 32.97
N LEU A 609 -9.45 -0.43 33.20
CA LEU A 609 -9.05 0.98 33.19
C LEU A 609 -8.58 1.39 31.78
N GLY A 610 -8.62 2.69 31.50
CA GLY A 610 -7.98 3.22 30.30
C GLY A 610 -6.45 3.21 30.45
N VAL A 611 -5.73 2.99 29.35
CA VAL A 611 -4.26 3.06 29.31
C VAL A 611 -3.70 4.47 29.55
N TYR A 612 -4.55 5.49 29.44
CA TYR A 612 -4.28 6.85 29.88
C TYR A 612 -4.91 7.09 31.26
N GLY A 613 -4.26 7.90 32.08
CA GLY A 613 -4.73 8.25 33.41
C GLY A 613 -5.98 9.14 33.43
N ASP A 614 -6.26 9.73 34.59
CA ASP A 614 -7.09 10.94 34.66
C ASP A 614 -6.26 12.16 35.08
N GLY A 615 -6.92 13.33 35.14
CA GLY A 615 -6.25 14.58 35.50
C GLY A 615 -5.71 14.62 36.93
N SER A 616 -6.18 13.73 37.82
CA SER A 616 -5.60 13.51 39.16
C SER A 616 -4.41 12.57 39.07
N THR A 617 -4.56 11.36 38.52
CA THR A 617 -3.48 10.35 38.56
C THR A 617 -2.21 10.84 37.87
N ILE A 618 -2.31 11.49 36.70
CA ILE A 618 -1.13 12.04 36.02
C ILE A 618 -0.55 13.27 36.75
N GLY A 619 -1.38 14.06 37.44
CA GLY A 619 -0.94 15.23 38.21
C GLY A 619 -0.29 14.93 39.56
N GLU A 620 -0.27 13.65 39.98
CA GLU A 620 0.34 13.17 41.22
C GLU A 620 1.70 12.47 41.00
N ALA A 621 2.23 12.50 39.77
CA ALA A 621 3.52 11.87 39.44
C ALA A 621 4.70 12.79 39.77
N ASP A 622 5.65 12.28 40.55
CA ASP A 622 6.94 12.91 40.84
C ASP A 622 8.12 11.99 40.50
N ARG A 623 9.34 12.53 40.56
CA ARG A 623 10.60 11.86 40.16
C ARG A 623 10.83 10.55 40.91
N ASP A 624 10.64 10.55 42.23
CA ASP A 624 10.93 9.38 43.07
C ASP A 624 9.84 8.31 42.90
N ALA A 625 8.58 8.73 42.75
CA ALA A 625 7.45 7.83 42.53
C ALA A 625 7.46 7.20 41.11
N LEU A 626 7.98 7.92 40.11
CA LEU A 626 8.20 7.42 38.74
C LEU A 626 9.38 6.43 38.69
N LEU A 627 10.50 6.74 39.34
CA LEU A 627 11.61 5.79 39.50
C LEU A 627 11.15 4.51 40.22
N ALA A 628 10.32 4.63 41.26
CA ALA A 628 9.70 3.50 41.97
C ALA A 628 8.52 2.80 41.24
N LEU A 629 8.27 3.14 39.97
CA LEU A 629 7.45 2.36 39.04
C LEU A 629 8.28 1.74 37.90
N ARG A 630 9.51 2.24 37.68
CA ARG A 630 10.46 1.72 36.70
C ARG A 630 11.20 0.48 37.20
N GLU A 631 11.54 0.46 38.49
CA GLU A 631 12.16 -0.67 39.22
C GLU A 631 11.15 -1.76 39.59
#